data_AF-A0A0A6ZQG6-F1
#
_entry.id   AF-A0A0A6ZQG6-F1
#
_cell.length_a   1.000
_cell.length_b   1.000
_cell.length_c   1.000
_cell.angle_alpha   90.00
_cell.angle_beta   90.00
_cell.angle_gamma   90.00
#
_symmetry.space_group_name_H-M   'P 1'
#
loop_
_entity.id
_entity.type
_entity.pdbx_description
1 polymer ?
#
loop_
_entity_poly.entity_id
_entity_poly.type
_entity_poly.pdbx_seq_one_letter_code
_entity_poly.pdbx_strand_id
1 'polypeptide(L)'
;MRCTMQDKDFFSWRRTMLLRFQRMEAAEEVYHEIELQAQLLEYDYYSLCVRHPVPFTRPKVAFYTNYPEAWVSYYQAKNFLAIDPVLNPENFSQGHLMWNDDLFSEAQAKIGDASN
;
A
#
# COMPACT_ATOMS: atom_id res chain seq x y z
N MET A 1 -1.10 -9.79 28.11
CA MET A 1 -2.16 -10.68 27.57
C MET A 1 -1.66 -11.22 26.24
N ARG A 2 -1.38 -12.53 26.14
CA ARG A 2 -1.07 -13.16 24.85
C ARG A 2 -2.39 -13.55 24.20
N CYS A 3 -2.80 -12.82 23.18
CA CYS A 3 -3.98 -13.16 22.39
C CYS A 3 -3.60 -14.35 21.49
N THR A 4 -3.97 -15.57 21.91
CA THR A 4 -3.94 -16.73 21.02
C THR A 4 -5.13 -16.60 20.07
N MET A 5 -4.93 -15.97 18.90
CA MET A 5 -5.90 -16.04 17.81
C MET A 5 -6.12 -17.53 17.49
N GLN A 6 -7.29 -18.05 17.84
CA GLN A 6 -7.68 -19.41 17.45
C GLN A 6 -7.84 -19.42 15.93
N ASP A 7 -7.39 -20.47 15.23
CA ASP A 7 -7.47 -20.58 13.75
C ASP A 7 -8.85 -20.26 13.16
N LYS A 8 -9.92 -20.46 13.92
CA LYS A 8 -11.30 -20.12 13.52
C LYS A 8 -11.52 -18.62 13.29
N ASP A 9 -10.77 -17.77 13.99
CA ASP A 9 -10.93 -16.33 13.96
C ASP A 9 -10.42 -15.73 12.65
N PHE A 10 -9.29 -16.22 12.13
CA PHE A 10 -8.77 -15.80 10.83
C PHE A 10 -9.71 -16.19 9.68
N PHE A 11 -10.23 -17.42 9.65
CA PHE A 11 -11.17 -17.84 8.62
C PHE A 11 -12.51 -17.08 8.71
N SER A 12 -12.94 -16.73 9.92
CA SER A 12 -14.13 -15.89 10.16
C SER A 12 -13.92 -14.46 9.65
N TRP A 13 -12.79 -13.84 10.01
CA TRP A 13 -12.39 -12.53 9.53
C TRP A 13 -12.27 -12.52 8.00
N ARG A 14 -11.56 -13.49 7.41
CA ARG A 14 -11.40 -13.62 5.95
C ARG A 14 -12.74 -13.73 5.23
N ARG A 15 -13.68 -14.53 5.76
CA ARG A 15 -15.02 -14.66 5.18
C ARG A 15 -15.79 -13.34 5.27
N THR A 16 -15.72 -12.67 6.41
CA THR A 16 -16.38 -11.38 6.64
C THR A 16 -15.85 -10.33 5.67
N MET A 17 -14.52 -10.21 5.54
CA MET A 17 -13.88 -9.29 4.58
C MET A 17 -14.27 -9.62 3.14
N LEU A 18 -14.22 -10.90 2.74
CA LEU A 18 -14.59 -11.32 1.39
C LEU A 18 -16.04 -10.96 1.04
N LEU A 19 -16.98 -11.17 1.96
CA LEU A 19 -18.39 -10.78 1.77
C LEU A 19 -18.58 -9.26 1.73
N ARG A 20 -17.79 -8.49 2.49
CA ARG A 20 -17.82 -7.02 2.43
C ARG A 20 -17.35 -6.52 1.08
N PHE A 21 -16.16 -6.95 0.63
CA PHE A 21 -15.62 -6.56 -0.68
C PHE A 21 -16.53 -6.97 -1.84
N GLN A 22 -17.25 -8.09 -1.74
CA GLN A 22 -18.23 -8.51 -2.75
C GLN A 22 -19.49 -7.63 -2.82
N ARG A 23 -19.84 -6.95 -1.72
CA ARG A 23 -21.02 -6.07 -1.65
C ARG A 23 -20.71 -4.64 -2.05
N MET A 24 -19.43 -4.28 -2.17
CA MET A 24 -19.04 -2.94 -2.56
C MET A 24 -19.29 -2.73 -4.05
N GLU A 25 -19.92 -1.61 -4.38
CA GLU A 25 -20.26 -1.25 -5.76
C GLU A 25 -19.38 -0.12 -6.30
N ALA A 26 -18.69 0.61 -5.41
CA ALA A 26 -17.82 1.72 -5.75
C ALA A 26 -16.38 1.50 -5.28
N ALA A 27 -15.42 1.98 -6.07
CA ALA A 27 -13.99 1.90 -5.72
C ALA A 27 -13.64 2.67 -4.43
N GLU A 28 -14.37 3.76 -4.15
CA GLU A 28 -14.20 4.56 -2.93
C GLU A 28 -14.47 3.76 -1.65
N GLU A 29 -15.48 2.88 -1.67
CA GLU A 29 -15.80 2.00 -0.54
C GLU A 29 -14.66 1.01 -0.27
N VAL A 30 -14.01 0.52 -1.33
CA VAL A 30 -12.82 -0.35 -1.24
C VAL A 30 -11.67 0.40 -0.58
N TYR A 31 -11.42 1.64 -0.99
CA TYR A 31 -10.34 2.45 -0.41
C TYR A 31 -10.58 2.76 1.06
N HIS A 32 -11.82 3.10 1.41
CA HIS A 32 -12.20 3.37 2.79
C HIS A 32 -12.09 2.14 3.70
N GLU A 33 -12.50 0.96 3.23
CA GLU A 33 -12.33 -0.27 4.01
C GLU A 33 -10.84 -0.60 4.21
N ILE A 34 -9.99 -0.41 3.21
CA ILE A 34 -8.53 -0.61 3.36
C ILE A 34 -7.97 0.36 4.41
N GLU A 35 -8.37 1.63 4.39
CA GLU A 35 -7.96 2.61 5.39
C GLU A 35 -8.35 2.18 6.81
N LEU A 36 -9.60 1.74 7.00
CA LEU A 36 -10.08 1.24 8.29
C LEU A 36 -9.28 0.02 8.76
N GLN A 37 -8.98 -0.92 7.86
CA GLN A 37 -8.16 -2.09 8.23
C GLN A 37 -6.73 -1.69 8.58
N ALA A 38 -6.14 -0.70 7.91
CA ALA A 38 -4.82 -0.17 8.25
C ALA A 38 -4.81 0.46 9.66
N GLN A 39 -5.82 1.27 9.98
CA GLN A 39 -5.99 1.87 11.30
C GLN A 39 -6.18 0.83 12.42
N LEU A 40 -6.95 -0.24 12.15
CA LEU A 40 -7.13 -1.35 13.09
C LEU A 40 -5.83 -2.12 13.37
N LEU A 41 -4.89 -2.09 12.42
CA LEU A 41 -3.56 -2.66 12.53
C LEU A 41 -2.53 -1.67 13.07
N GLU A 42 -2.97 -0.49 13.54
CA GLU A 42 -2.13 0.59 14.07
C GLU A 42 -1.14 1.18 13.04
N TYR A 43 -1.49 1.12 11.74
CA TYR A 43 -0.77 1.85 10.70
C TYR A 43 -1.39 3.23 10.49
N ASP A 44 -0.55 4.26 10.50
CA ASP A 44 -0.98 5.65 10.30
C ASP A 44 -1.40 5.93 8.85
N TYR A 45 -0.71 5.31 7.90
CA TYR A 45 -0.89 5.57 6.47
C TYR A 45 -1.00 4.29 5.64
N TYR A 46 -1.75 4.36 4.54
CA TYR A 46 -1.84 3.33 3.53
C TYR A 46 -1.63 3.93 2.13
N SER A 47 -1.15 3.08 1.23
CA SER A 47 -0.99 3.40 -0.19
C SER A 47 -1.38 2.19 -1.03
N LEU A 48 -2.24 2.41 -2.00
CA LEU A 48 -2.67 1.43 -2.98
C LEU A 48 -2.28 1.91 -4.38
N CYS A 49 -1.30 1.24 -4.97
CA CYS A 49 -0.82 1.54 -6.32
C CYS A 49 -1.31 0.48 -7.30
N VAL A 50 -2.09 0.89 -8.30
CA VAL A 50 -2.59 0.06 -9.39
C VAL A 50 -1.91 0.49 -10.69
N ARG A 51 -1.07 -0.38 -11.23
CA ARG A 51 -0.46 -0.20 -12.55
C ARG A 51 -1.37 -0.82 -13.59
N HIS A 52 -2.02 0.01 -14.40
CA HIS A 52 -2.81 -0.48 -15.53
C HIS A 52 -1.85 -0.94 -16.65
N PRO A 53 -2.01 -2.16 -17.20
CA PRO A 53 -1.16 -2.66 -18.28
C PRO A 53 -1.37 -1.91 -19.60
N VAL A 54 -2.43 -1.10 -19.67
CA VAL A 54 -2.81 -0.29 -20.82
C VAL A 54 -2.90 1.19 -20.43
N PRO A 55 -2.52 2.13 -21.31
CA PRO A 55 -1.95 1.93 -22.64
C PRO A 55 -0.46 1.51 -22.61
N PHE A 56 -0.08 0.58 -23.48
CA PHE A 56 1.27 -0.02 -23.53
C PHE A 56 2.41 1.00 -23.74
N THR A 57 2.12 2.15 -24.33
CA THR A 57 3.11 3.21 -24.59
C THR A 57 3.32 4.15 -23.41
N ARG A 58 2.39 4.19 -22.43
CA ARG A 58 2.51 4.98 -21.20
C ARG A 58 1.64 4.35 -20.11
N PRO A 59 2.16 3.33 -19.39
CA PRO A 59 1.44 2.66 -18.33
C PRO A 59 0.90 3.70 -17.34
N LYS A 60 -0.42 3.78 -17.21
CA LYS A 60 -1.04 4.66 -16.22
C LYS A 60 -0.96 3.98 -14.87
N VAL A 61 -0.36 4.66 -13.91
CA VAL A 61 -0.36 4.23 -12.52
C VAL A 61 -1.38 5.08 -11.78
N ALA A 62 -2.48 4.45 -11.37
CA ALA A 62 -3.40 5.03 -10.42
C ALA A 62 -2.86 4.73 -9.03
N PHE A 63 -2.76 5.74 -8.17
CA PHE A 63 -2.37 5.54 -6.79
C PHE A 63 -3.41 6.22 -5.90
N TYR A 64 -3.76 5.56 -4.80
CA TYR A 64 -4.68 6.06 -3.79
C TYR A 64 -3.97 5.96 -2.45
N THR A 65 -3.96 7.04 -1.69
CA THR A 65 -3.26 7.09 -0.42
C THR A 65 -3.88 8.13 0.50
N ASN A 66 -3.79 7.90 1.80
CA ASN A 66 -4.12 8.88 2.82
C ASN A 66 -2.88 9.69 3.29
N TYR A 67 -1.76 9.63 2.56
CA TYR A 67 -0.62 10.51 2.84
C TYR A 67 -0.99 11.98 2.68
N PRO A 68 -0.34 12.89 3.44
CA PRO A 68 -0.50 14.32 3.25
C PRO A 68 -0.29 14.73 1.80
N GLU A 69 -1.16 15.59 1.26
CA GLU A 69 -1.10 16.04 -0.13
C GLU A 69 0.25 16.68 -0.49
N ALA A 70 0.88 17.37 0.48
CA ALA A 70 2.23 17.92 0.32
C ALA A 70 3.27 16.83 0.02
N TRP A 71 3.22 15.71 0.73
CA TRP A 71 4.09 14.56 0.49
C TRP A 71 3.78 13.90 -0.86
N VAL A 72 2.50 13.71 -1.20
CA VAL A 72 2.10 13.15 -2.49
C VAL A 72 2.61 14.02 -3.65
N SER A 73 2.48 15.34 -3.53
CA SER A 73 2.94 16.30 -4.54
C SER A 73 4.46 16.25 -4.69
N TYR A 74 5.18 16.21 -3.58
CA TYR A 74 6.64 16.04 -3.57
C TYR A 74 7.05 14.71 -4.22
N TYR A 75 6.33 13.63 -3.89
CA TYR A 75 6.56 12.29 -4.40
C TYR A 75 6.43 12.25 -5.94
N GLN A 76 5.37 12.87 -6.46
CA GLN A 76 5.13 12.99 -7.90
C GLN A 76 6.13 13.91 -8.60
N ALA A 77 6.42 15.08 -8.03
CA ALA A 77 7.29 16.09 -8.63
C ALA A 77 8.72 15.58 -8.86
N LYS A 78 9.19 14.71 -7.96
CA LYS A 78 10.51 14.07 -8.05
C LYS A 78 10.49 12.74 -8.80
N ASN A 79 9.33 12.32 -9.29
CA ASN A 79 9.11 11.04 -10.00
C ASN A 79 9.65 9.83 -9.22
N PHE A 80 9.39 9.81 -7.90
CA PHE A 80 9.85 8.73 -7.03
C PHE A 80 9.29 7.36 -7.43
N LEU A 81 8.14 7.34 -8.09
CA LEU A 81 7.52 6.13 -8.65
C LEU A 81 8.47 5.27 -9.49
N ALA A 82 9.46 5.88 -10.15
CA ALA A 82 10.44 5.19 -11.00
C ALA A 82 11.61 4.57 -10.22
N ILE A 83 11.87 5.05 -9.01
CA ILE A 83 13.00 4.63 -8.17
C ILE A 83 12.56 3.92 -6.89
N ASP A 84 11.25 3.90 -6.62
CA ASP A 84 10.71 3.34 -5.40
C ASP A 84 10.88 1.80 -5.36
N PRO A 85 11.70 1.28 -4.42
CA PRO A 85 11.93 -0.15 -4.30
C PRO A 85 10.66 -0.91 -3.87
N VAL A 86 9.69 -0.24 -3.24
CA VAL A 86 8.42 -0.87 -2.84
C VAL A 86 7.47 -1.12 -4.00
N LEU A 87 7.76 -0.52 -5.16
CA LEU A 87 6.97 -0.72 -6.39
C LEU A 87 7.68 -1.62 -7.41
N ASN A 88 8.87 -2.15 -7.06
CA ASN A 88 9.59 -3.11 -7.91
C ASN A 88 9.15 -4.54 -7.57
N PRO A 89 8.48 -5.28 -8.48
CA PRO A 89 8.05 -6.65 -8.25
C PRO A 89 9.20 -7.61 -7.88
N GLU A 90 10.43 -7.32 -8.33
CA GLU A 90 11.61 -8.16 -8.07
C GLU A 90 12.00 -8.19 -6.59
N ASN A 91 11.67 -7.14 -5.84
CA ASN A 91 11.98 -7.05 -4.42
C ASN A 91 11.03 -7.89 -3.55
N PHE A 92 9.88 -8.32 -4.09
CA PHE A 92 8.87 -9.02 -3.31
C PHE A 92 9.22 -10.50 -3.12
N SER A 93 9.40 -10.92 -1.87
CA SER A 93 9.47 -12.33 -1.50
C SER A 93 8.06 -12.85 -1.21
N GLN A 94 7.57 -13.82 -2.00
CA GLN A 94 6.22 -14.39 -1.86
C GLN A 94 5.08 -13.35 -1.89
N GLY A 95 5.28 -12.23 -2.59
CA GLY A 95 4.29 -11.14 -2.65
C GLY A 95 4.27 -10.25 -1.41
N HIS A 96 5.22 -10.42 -0.48
CA HIS A 96 5.41 -9.54 0.66
C HIS A 96 6.81 -8.89 0.62
N LEU A 97 6.87 -7.64 1.03
CA LEU A 97 8.10 -6.87 1.12
C LEU A 97 8.13 -6.15 2.45
N MET A 98 9.09 -6.51 3.29
CA MET A 98 9.33 -5.82 4.56
C MET A 98 10.22 -4.61 4.31
N TRP A 99 9.83 -3.46 4.85
CA TRP A 99 10.62 -2.24 4.75
C TRP A 99 11.78 -2.31 5.74
N ASN A 100 13.01 -2.27 5.24
CA ASN A 100 14.23 -2.20 6.04
C ASN A 100 15.18 -1.14 5.45
N ASP A 101 16.12 -0.65 6.25
CA ASP A 101 17.08 0.35 5.80
C ASP A 101 17.91 -0.12 4.61
N ASP A 102 18.17 -1.43 4.50
CA ASP A 102 18.89 -2.02 3.36
C ASP A 102 18.12 -1.91 2.05
N LEU A 103 16.79 -2.09 2.05
CA LEU A 103 15.92 -1.92 0.88
C LEU A 103 15.94 -0.48 0.38
N PHE A 104 15.97 0.46 1.33
CA PHE A 104 16.08 1.86 1.01
C PHE A 104 17.52 2.32 0.85
N SER A 105 18.56 1.52 1.06
CA SER A 105 19.95 2.00 0.98
C SER A 105 20.30 2.64 -0.38
N GLU A 106 19.72 2.15 -1.47
CA GLU A 106 19.86 2.74 -2.82
C GLU A 106 18.91 3.93 -3.06
N ALA A 107 17.79 4.02 -2.33
CA ALA A 107 16.76 5.04 -2.47
C ALA A 107 16.79 6.13 -1.36
N GLN A 108 17.61 5.93 -0.32
CA GLN A 108 17.70 6.69 0.93
C GLN A 108 18.17 8.11 0.66
N ALA A 109 19.08 8.26 -0.30
CA ALA A 109 19.59 9.55 -0.74
C ALA A 109 18.52 10.47 -1.36
N LYS A 110 17.27 10.02 -1.54
CA LYS A 110 16.20 10.81 -2.14
C LYS A 110 14.87 10.75 -1.39
N ILE A 111 14.48 9.60 -0.83
CA ILE A 111 13.16 9.44 -0.16
C ILE A 111 13.20 9.90 1.31
N GLY A 112 14.36 9.81 1.99
CA GLY A 112 14.49 10.09 3.42
C GLY A 112 14.27 11.56 3.84
N ASP A 113 14.35 12.51 2.91
CA ASP A 113 14.31 13.94 3.23
C ASP A 113 12.91 14.50 3.49
N ALA A 114 11.85 13.81 3.07
CA ALA A 114 10.50 14.36 3.19
C ALA A 114 9.68 13.66 4.30
N SER A 115 10.31 12.80 5.10
CA SER A 115 9.72 12.19 6.32
C SER A 115 9.98 13.02 7.59
N ASN A 116 10.48 14.26 7.46
CA ASN A 116 10.77 15.16 8.59
C ASN A 116 9.91 16.42 8.53
#